data_AF-F8NLJ7-F1
#
_entry.id   AF-F8NLJ7-F1
#
_cell.length_a   1.000
_cell.length_b   1.000
_cell.length_c   1.000
_cell.angle_alpha   90.00
_cell.angle_beta   90.00
_cell.angle_gamma   90.00
#
_symmetry.space_group_name_H-M   'P 1'
#
loop_
_entity.id
_entity.type
_entity.pdbx_description
1 polymer ?
#
loop_
_entity_poly.entity_id
_entity_poly.type
_entity_poly.pdbx_seq_one_letter_code
_entity_poly.pdbx_strand_id
1 'polypeptide(L)'
;MLFFGLIDLKDWTEGRDILRCNPRFNGVPRHDCILINTDTVKPTPARLIGIYRCYIKSKTYDVVLVNYFKPSTTKPRTKWAGARLYEEARESRFALVKYFIRGAHMITAFGMREGRFYLNDTVDGDMFLRFSK
;
A
#
# COMPACT_ATOMS: atom_id res chain seq x y z
N MET A 1 5.47 5.78 -12.38
CA MET A 1 5.21 4.33 -12.38
C MET A 1 6.49 3.68 -11.87
N LEU A 2 6.40 2.87 -10.82
CA LEU A 2 7.52 2.11 -10.26
C LEU A 2 7.34 0.63 -10.62
N PHE A 3 8.44 -0.03 -10.97
CA PHE A 3 8.51 -1.49 -11.07
C PHE A 3 9.20 -2.03 -9.83
N PHE A 4 8.54 -2.94 -9.12
CA PHE A 4 9.15 -3.64 -7.99
C PHE A 4 9.19 -5.14 -8.29
N GLY A 5 10.38 -5.74 -8.19
CA GLY A 5 10.57 -7.18 -8.36
C GLY A 5 10.18 -7.91 -7.09
N LEU A 6 9.37 -8.95 -7.22
CA LEU A 6 8.89 -9.82 -6.16
C LEU A 6 8.97 -11.27 -6.62
N ILE A 7 9.10 -12.20 -5.69
CA ILE A 7 8.90 -13.63 -6.01
C ILE A 7 7.41 -13.92 -5.83
N ASP A 8 6.74 -14.38 -6.88
CA ASP A 8 5.37 -14.85 -6.81
C ASP A 8 5.33 -16.19 -6.07
N LEU A 9 4.49 -16.31 -5.04
CA LEU A 9 4.34 -17.53 -4.26
C LEU A 9 3.57 -18.64 -4.99
N LYS A 10 2.80 -18.30 -6.03
CA LYS A 10 2.10 -19.30 -6.86
C LYS A 10 3.06 -20.03 -7.78
N ASP A 11 3.88 -19.26 -8.50
CA ASP A 11 4.67 -19.79 -9.62
C ASP A 11 6.18 -19.77 -9.35
N TRP A 12 6.64 -19.24 -8.21
CA TRP A 12 8.04 -19.07 -7.82
C TRP A 12 8.89 -18.27 -8.83
N THR A 13 8.24 -17.59 -9.77
CA THR A 13 8.85 -16.70 -10.75
C THR A 13 8.93 -15.27 -10.21
N GLU A 14 9.82 -14.45 -10.76
CA GLU A 14 9.82 -13.01 -10.48
C GLU A 14 8.52 -12.35 -10.99
N GLY A 15 7.56 -12.13 -10.09
CA GLY A 15 6.44 -11.23 -10.30
C GLY A 15 6.90 -9.78 -10.27
N ARG A 16 6.32 -8.93 -11.13
CA ARG A 16 6.56 -7.48 -11.09
C ARG A 16 5.29 -6.77 -10.65
N ASP A 17 5.40 -6.00 -9.58
CA ASP A 17 4.32 -5.11 -9.19
C ASP A 17 4.46 -3.75 -9.89
N ILE A 18 3.37 -3.28 -10.50
CA ILE A 18 3.34 -2.01 -11.25
C ILE A 18 2.57 -0.99 -10.42
N LEU A 19 3.33 -0.21 -9.65
CA LEU A 19 2.77 0.77 -8.70
C LEU A 19 2.62 2.17 -9.33
N ARG A 20 1.50 2.82 -9.02
CA ARG A 20 1.09 4.13 -9.55
C ARG A 20 0.76 5.13 -8.44
N CYS A 21 1.13 6.39 -8.67
CA CYS A 21 0.80 7.54 -7.84
C CYS A 21 0.43 8.74 -8.72
N ASN A 22 -0.44 8.51 -9.70
CA ASN A 22 -0.79 9.50 -10.71
C ASN A 22 -1.89 10.43 -10.16
N PRO A 23 -1.64 11.75 -10.02
CA PRO A 23 -2.66 12.69 -9.56
C PRO A 23 -3.83 12.86 -10.55
N ARG A 24 -3.66 12.45 -11.82
CA ARG A 24 -4.68 12.55 -12.88
C ARG A 24 -4.70 11.27 -13.73
N PHE A 25 -5.31 10.21 -13.20
CA PHE A 25 -5.59 8.96 -13.89
C PHE A 25 -7.06 8.91 -14.28
N ASN A 26 -7.39 9.00 -15.57
CA ASN A 26 -8.78 9.08 -16.05
C ASN A 26 -9.60 10.20 -15.37
N GLY A 27 -8.97 11.35 -15.13
CA GLY A 27 -9.61 12.49 -14.46
C GLY A 27 -9.68 12.42 -12.93
N VAL A 28 -9.25 11.31 -12.31
CA VAL A 28 -9.23 11.14 -10.85
C VAL A 28 -7.84 10.74 -10.33
N PRO A 29 -7.44 11.13 -9.12
CA PRO A 29 -6.18 10.68 -8.54
C PRO A 29 -6.17 9.16 -8.31
N ARG A 30 -5.07 8.50 -8.69
CA ARG A 30 -4.81 7.09 -8.38
C ARG A 30 -3.48 6.95 -7.64
N HIS A 31 -3.59 6.59 -6.37
CA HIS A 31 -2.46 6.30 -5.49
C HIS A 31 -2.59 4.86 -4.99
N ASP A 32 -1.74 3.98 -5.51
CA ASP A 32 -1.65 2.58 -5.09
C ASP A 32 -1.05 2.52 -3.67
N CYS A 33 -1.30 1.41 -2.96
CA CYS A 33 -0.77 1.19 -1.61
C CYS A 33 0.33 0.15 -1.63
N ILE A 34 1.19 0.18 -0.61
CA ILE A 34 2.37 -0.66 -0.48
C ILE A 34 2.55 -1.13 0.96
N LEU A 35 3.30 -2.21 1.15
CA LEU A 35 3.89 -2.59 2.43
C LEU A 35 5.34 -2.13 2.50
N ILE A 36 5.66 -1.41 3.58
CA ILE A 36 6.99 -0.92 3.88
C ILE A 36 7.54 -1.66 5.10
N ASN A 37 8.78 -2.13 4.99
CA ASN A 37 9.53 -2.63 6.13
C ASN A 37 9.94 -1.44 7.02
N THR A 38 9.42 -1.44 8.24
CA THR A 38 9.72 -0.44 9.28
C THR A 38 10.37 -1.15 10.46
N ASP A 39 10.84 -0.42 11.47
CA ASP A 39 11.45 -1.02 12.68
C ASP A 39 10.44 -1.79 13.57
N THR A 40 9.26 -2.11 13.04
CA THR A 40 8.19 -2.86 13.69
C THR A 40 8.21 -4.32 13.27
N VAL A 41 7.68 -5.20 14.13
CA VAL A 41 7.62 -6.66 13.87
C VAL A 41 6.85 -7.00 12.58
N LYS A 42 5.86 -6.19 12.21
CA LYS A 42 5.07 -6.38 10.99
C LYS A 42 5.31 -5.22 10.02
N PRO A 43 5.31 -5.47 8.70
CA PRO A 43 5.31 -4.41 7.70
C PRO A 43 4.16 -3.44 7.90
N THR A 44 4.42 -2.16 7.61
CA THR A 44 3.43 -1.10 7.74
C THR A 44 2.85 -0.76 6.37
N PRO A 45 1.52 -0.79 6.21
CA PRO A 45 0.89 -0.32 4.97
C PRO A 45 1.05 1.19 4.80
N ALA A 46 1.23 1.64 3.57
CA ALA A 46 1.29 3.06 3.23
C ALA A 46 0.69 3.34 1.84
N ARG A 47 0.13 4.54 1.66
CA ARG A 47 -0.33 5.03 0.35
C ARG A 47 0.82 5.74 -0.35
N LEU A 48 1.09 5.38 -1.60
CA LEU A 48 2.14 5.98 -2.41
C LEU A 48 1.67 7.31 -3.01
N ILE A 49 2.19 8.43 -2.49
CA ILE A 49 1.80 9.78 -2.93
C ILE A 49 2.71 10.27 -4.06
N GLY A 50 4.01 10.01 -3.97
CA GLY A 50 4.98 10.48 -4.95
C GLY A 50 6.26 9.66 -4.96
N ILE A 51 6.98 9.75 -6.07
CA ILE A 51 8.24 9.06 -6.31
C ILE A 51 9.23 10.11 -6.81
N TYR A 52 10.40 10.19 -6.18
CA TYR A 52 11.39 11.20 -6.47
C TYR A 52 12.76 10.55 -6.58
N ARG A 53 13.54 11.06 -7.54
CA ARG A 53 14.95 10.74 -7.68
C ARG A 53 15.78 11.91 -7.16
N CYS A 54 16.48 11.69 -6.06
CA CYS A 54 17.32 12.69 -5.41
C CYS A 54 18.79 12.49 -5.82
N TYR A 55 19.53 13.60 -5.96
CA TYR A 55 20.96 13.60 -6.26
C TYR A 55 21.70 14.24 -5.09
N ILE A 56 22.55 13.48 -4.40
CA ILE A 56 23.29 13.93 -3.22
C ILE A 56 24.75 13.52 -3.37
N LYS A 57 25.67 14.49 -3.42
CA LYS A 57 27.14 14.27 -3.48
C LYS A 57 27.53 13.16 -4.48
N SER A 58 27.05 13.30 -5.73
CA SER A 58 27.28 12.36 -6.85
C SER A 58 26.66 10.97 -6.70
N LYS A 59 25.79 10.75 -5.73
CA LYS A 59 24.98 9.52 -5.59
C LYS A 59 23.51 9.83 -5.88
N THR A 60 22.82 8.85 -6.46
CA THR A 60 21.38 8.92 -6.72
C THR A 60 20.63 8.07 -5.71
N TYR A 61 19.53 8.61 -5.19
CA TYR A 61 18.65 7.94 -4.25
C TYR A 61 17.21 8.03 -4.75
N ASP A 62 16.55 6.88 -4.89
CA ASP A 62 15.12 6.85 -5.14
C ASP A 62 14.38 6.85 -3.79
N VAL A 63 13.60 7.90 -3.58
CA VAL A 63 12.77 8.12 -2.38
C VAL A 63 11.31 8.23 -2.78
N VAL A 64 10.45 7.91 -1.85
CA VAL A 64 9.00 8.02 -2.03
C VAL A 64 8.40 8.88 -0.95
N LEU A 65 7.33 9.59 -1.29
CA LEU A 65 6.47 10.26 -0.35
C LEU A 65 5.25 9.38 -0.10
N VAL A 66 4.99 9.06 1.16
CA VAL A 66 3.92 8.12 1.54
C VAL A 66 3.09 8.63 2.69
N ASN A 67 1.82 8.25 2.73
CA ASN A 67 0.98 8.39 3.91
C ASN A 67 0.86 7.01 4.59
N TYR A 68 1.35 6.89 5.81
CA TYR A 68 1.28 5.62 6.53
C TYR A 68 -0.12 5.34 7.05
N PHE A 69 -0.50 4.07 7.02
CA PHE A 69 -1.72 3.57 7.66
C PHE A 69 -1.40 3.06 9.07
N LYS A 70 -2.05 3.63 10.07
CA LYS A 70 -1.89 3.22 11.48
C LYS A 70 -3.06 2.34 11.90
N PRO A 71 -2.84 1.30 12.72
CA PRO A 71 -3.94 0.55 13.33
C PRO A 71 -4.91 1.48 14.06
N SER A 72 -6.19 1.40 13.72
CA SER A 72 -7.24 2.11 14.44
C SER A 72 -7.50 1.42 15.79
N THR A 73 -7.87 2.21 16.80
CA THR A 73 -8.40 1.70 18.07
C THR A 73 -9.85 1.21 17.93
N THR A 74 -10.52 1.54 16.83
CA THR A 74 -11.89 1.14 16.52
C THR A 74 -11.94 -0.37 16.26
N LYS A 75 -12.88 -1.07 16.91
CA LYS A 75 -13.13 -2.49 16.62
C LYS A 75 -14.04 -2.62 15.39
N PRO A 76 -13.64 -3.40 14.37
CA PRO A 76 -14.52 -3.66 13.24
C PRO A 76 -15.72 -4.49 13.69
N ARG A 77 -16.91 -4.15 13.19
CA ARG A 77 -18.15 -4.90 13.43
C ARG A 77 -18.23 -6.08 12.47
N THR A 78 -17.36 -7.06 12.67
CA THR A 78 -17.26 -8.26 11.81
C THR A 78 -17.04 -9.52 12.63
N LYS A 79 -17.54 -10.64 12.11
CA LYS A 79 -17.29 -12.00 12.65
C LYS A 79 -15.89 -12.54 12.34
N TRP A 80 -15.12 -11.82 11.53
CA TRP A 80 -13.84 -12.28 11.00
C TRP A 80 -12.73 -12.00 12.01
N ALA A 81 -12.19 -13.06 12.61
CA ALA A 81 -11.06 -12.96 13.52
C ALA A 81 -9.83 -12.38 12.79
N GLY A 82 -9.10 -11.48 13.45
CA GLY A 82 -7.90 -10.86 12.89
C GLY A 82 -8.16 -9.69 11.93
N ALA A 83 -9.42 -9.39 11.59
CA ALA A 83 -9.75 -8.18 10.84
C ALA A 83 -9.33 -6.94 11.64
N ARG A 84 -8.45 -6.13 11.06
CA ARG A 84 -7.92 -4.91 11.68
C ARG A 84 -8.25 -3.70 10.81
N LEU A 85 -8.71 -2.65 11.46
CA LEU A 85 -8.95 -1.36 10.83
C LEU A 85 -7.68 -0.53 10.86
N TYR A 86 -7.52 0.27 9.82
CA TYR A 86 -6.43 1.22 9.66
C TYR A 86 -6.97 2.61 9.36
N GLU A 87 -6.25 3.62 9.82
CA GLU A 87 -6.50 5.03 9.53
C GLU A 87 -5.28 5.60 8.82
N GLU A 88 -5.53 6.34 7.74
CA GLU A 88 -4.46 6.99 6.99
C GLU A 88 -3.96 8.23 7.74
N ALA A 89 -2.65 8.31 7.94
CA ALA A 89 -2.03 9.50 8.50
C ALA A 89 -2.19 10.68 7.56
N ARG A 90 -2.49 11.86 8.11
CA ARG A 90 -2.61 13.11 7.35
C ARG A 90 -1.26 13.66 6.90
N GLU A 91 -0.20 13.32 7.64
CA GLU A 91 1.15 13.76 7.35
C GLU A 91 1.85 12.77 6.43
N SER A 92 2.35 13.28 5.31
CA SER A 92 3.21 12.52 4.43
C SER A 92 4.63 12.44 4.97
N ARG A 93 5.30 11.31 4.73
CA ARG A 93 6.68 11.06 5.15
C ARG A 93 7.49 10.47 4.00
N PHE A 94 8.78 10.74 4.00
CA PHE A 94 9.70 10.11 3.05
C PHE A 94 10.10 8.71 3.52
N ALA A 95 10.24 7.79 2.56
CA ALA A 95 10.84 6.48 2.75
C ALA A 95 11.79 6.15 1.60
N LEU A 96 12.79 5.32 1.85
CA LEU A 96 13.65 4.80 0.79
C LEU A 96 12.96 3.62 0.10
N VAL A 97 13.05 3.58 -1.23
CA VAL A 97 12.45 2.50 -2.04
C VAL A 97 12.98 1.12 -1.65
N LYS A 98 14.22 1.02 -1.14
CA LYS A 98 14.80 -0.25 -0.67
C LYS A 98 14.05 -0.93 0.49
N TYR A 99 13.17 -0.21 1.17
CA TYR A 99 12.34 -0.76 2.25
C TYR A 99 10.96 -1.24 1.77
N PHE A 100 10.67 -1.12 0.48
CA PHE A 100 9.43 -1.63 -0.06
C PHE A 100 9.48 -3.14 -0.09
N ILE A 101 8.37 -3.76 0.30
CA ILE A 101 8.20 -5.20 0.19
C ILE A 101 7.38 -5.46 -1.06
N ARG A 102 6.13 -5.00 -1.11
CA ARG A 102 5.19 -5.22 -2.23
C ARG A 102 4.07 -4.20 -2.28
N GLY A 103 3.30 -4.19 -3.36
CA GLY A 103 2.00 -3.54 -3.39
C GLY A 103 1.01 -4.22 -2.44
N ALA A 104 0.04 -3.43 -2.00
CA ALA A 104 -1.07 -3.87 -1.17
C ALA A 104 -2.33 -3.12 -1.57
N HIS A 105 -3.49 -3.63 -1.16
CA HIS A 105 -4.77 -3.00 -1.44
C HIS A 105 -5.46 -2.60 -0.13
N MET A 106 -5.78 -1.31 0.02
CA MET A 106 -6.50 -0.77 1.18
C MET A 106 -7.97 -0.56 0.82
N ILE A 107 -8.85 -1.38 1.38
CA ILE A 107 -10.29 -1.37 1.09
C ILE A 107 -10.98 -0.42 2.07
N THR A 108 -11.80 0.52 1.60
CA THR A 108 -12.63 1.36 2.48
C THR A 108 -13.56 0.50 3.34
N ALA A 109 -13.57 0.74 4.64
CA ALA A 109 -14.45 0.01 5.56
C ALA A 109 -15.89 0.49 5.43
N PHE A 110 -16.75 -0.34 4.81
CA PHE A 110 -18.18 -0.05 4.65
C PHE A 110 -18.93 0.00 5.98
N GLY A 111 -19.96 0.84 6.07
CA GLY A 111 -20.81 0.98 7.26
C GLY A 111 -20.11 1.63 8.47
N MET A 112 -18.97 2.28 8.25
CA MET A 112 -18.22 3.03 9.26
C MET A 112 -17.96 4.46 8.79
N ARG A 113 -17.58 5.36 9.72
CA ARG A 113 -17.11 6.71 9.37
C ARG A 113 -15.97 6.62 8.35
N GLU A 114 -15.99 7.51 7.37
CA GLU A 114 -14.96 7.64 6.33
C GLU A 114 -13.54 7.74 6.90
N GLY A 115 -12.56 7.36 6.08
CA GLY A 115 -11.14 7.38 6.43
C GLY A 115 -10.63 6.12 7.15
N ARG A 116 -11.44 5.04 7.17
CA ARG A 116 -11.05 3.74 7.71
C ARG A 116 -10.92 2.69 6.63
N PHE A 117 -9.91 1.84 6.78
CA PHE A 117 -9.52 0.88 5.76
C PHE A 117 -9.22 -0.50 6.34
N TYR A 118 -9.48 -1.54 5.55
CA TYR A 118 -8.97 -2.89 5.75
C TYR A 118 -7.76 -3.11 4.85
N LEU A 119 -6.74 -3.77 5.39
CA LEU A 119 -5.60 -4.23 4.59
C LEU A 119 -5.98 -5.54 3.89
N ASN A 120 -5.93 -5.54 2.57
CA ASN A 120 -5.90 -6.75 1.74
C ASN A 120 -4.47 -6.90 1.19
N ASP A 121 -3.73 -7.84 1.77
CA ASP A 121 -2.36 -8.20 1.40
C ASP A 121 -2.29 -9.56 0.66
N THR A 122 -3.45 -10.14 0.34
CA THR A 122 -3.51 -11.37 -0.44
C THR A 122 -3.51 -11.03 -1.93
N VAL A 123 -2.46 -11.47 -2.62
CA VAL A 123 -2.31 -11.42 -4.09
C VAL A 123 -3.24 -12.47 -4.71
N ASP A 124 -4.54 -12.19 -4.72
CA ASP A 124 -5.39 -12.67 -5.81
C ASP A 124 -6.05 -11.44 -6.40
N GLY A 125 -5.39 -10.88 -7.42
CA GLY A 125 -5.86 -9.72 -8.18
C GLY A 125 -7.15 -9.98 -8.96
N ASP A 126 -7.76 -11.16 -8.81
CA ASP A 126 -9.06 -11.52 -9.34
C ASP A 126 -10.11 -11.73 -8.23
N MET A 127 -9.76 -11.56 -6.95
CA MET A 127 -10.69 -11.82 -5.85
C MET A 127 -11.91 -10.89 -5.93
N PHE A 128 -11.72 -9.64 -6.40
CA PHE A 128 -12.82 -8.72 -6.68
C PHE A 128 -13.70 -9.13 -7.88
N LEU A 129 -13.18 -9.94 -8.81
CA LEU A 129 -13.99 -10.53 -9.89
C LEU A 129 -14.85 -11.69 -9.36
N ARG A 130 -14.41 -12.38 -8.31
CA ARG A 130 -15.12 -13.50 -7.68
C ARG A 130 -16.23 -13.10 -6.71
N PHE A 131 -16.30 -11.81 -6.32
CA PHE A 131 -17.42 -11.25 -5.54
C PHE A 131 -18.63 -10.85 -6.40
N SER A 132 -18.63 -11.18 -7.70
CA SER A 132 -19.84 -11.09 -8.53
C SER A 132 -20.69 -12.35 -8.38
N LYS A 133 -21.55 -12.36 -7.36
CA LYS A 133 -22.78 -13.15 -7.32
C LYS A 133 -23.82 -12.46 -6.46
#